data_AF-A0A1V4I3G1-F1
#
_entry.id   AF-A0A1V4I3G1-F1
#
_cell.length_a   1.000
_cell.length_b   1.000
_cell.length_c   1.000
_cell.angle_alpha   90.00
_cell.angle_beta   90.00
_cell.angle_gamma   90.00
#
_symmetry.space_group_name_H-M   'P 1'
#
loop_
_entity.id
_entity.type
_entity.pdbx_description
1 polymer ?
#
loop_
_entity_poly.entity_id
_entity_poly.type
_entity_poly.pdbx_seq_one_letter_code
_entity_poly.pdbx_strand_id
1 'polypeptide(L)' 'MAVVGKALKHNSDGVQADAPPAAQRDNWLPAPKGSDFTLYVRAYWPKAALVDGTWMPPAVQRVS' A
#
# COMPACT_ATOMS: atom_id res chain seq x y z
N MET A 1 10.74 -0.99 5.21
CA MET A 1 9.64 -0.77 6.17
C MET A 1 9.09 0.63 5.93
N ALA A 2 8.06 0.77 5.09
CA ALA A 2 7.41 2.06 4.87
C ALA A 2 6.35 2.23 5.96
N VAL A 3 6.45 3.31 6.74
CA VAL A 3 5.43 3.68 7.73
C VAL A 3 4.31 4.37 6.96
N VAL A 4 3.25 3.62 6.65
CA VAL A 4 2.06 4.17 6.00
C VAL A 4 1.12 4.68 7.07
N GLY A 5 1.25 5.96 7.41
CA GLY A 5 0.40 6.58 8.41
C GLY A 5 0.44 8.09 8.27
N LYS A 6 -0.72 8.68 7.94
CA LYS A 6 -1.13 10.08 8.14
C LYS A 6 -1.19 11.03 6.93
N ALA A 7 -0.72 10.68 5.73
CA ALA A 7 -0.77 11.59 4.57
C ALA A 7 -1.35 11.02 3.25
N LEU A 8 -1.95 9.82 3.27
CA LEU A 8 -2.57 9.27 2.06
C LEU A 8 -3.89 9.97 1.74
N LYS A 9 -4.07 10.29 0.46
CA LYS A 9 -5.36 10.74 -0.08
C LYS A 9 -6.22 9.52 -0.39
N HIS A 10 -7.55 9.64 -0.31
CA HIS A 10 -8.45 8.60 -0.84
C HIS A 10 -8.43 8.64 -2.38
N ASN A 11 -7.36 8.13 -2.99
CA ASN A 11 -7.20 7.93 -4.43
C ASN A 11 -6.33 6.67 -4.67
N SER A 12 -5.93 6.39 -5.91
CA SER A 12 -5.16 5.19 -6.26
C SER A 12 -3.78 5.18 -5.61
N ASP A 13 -3.48 4.13 -4.84
CA ASP A 13 -2.14 3.85 -4.31
C ASP A 13 -1.26 3.14 -5.35
N GLY A 14 0.05 3.39 -5.32
CA GLY A 14 1.00 2.81 -6.25
C GLY A 14 2.28 2.32 -5.60
N VAL A 15 2.66 1.07 -5.86
CA VAL A 15 3.93 0.49 -5.43
C VAL A 15 4.77 0.22 -6.68
N GLN A 16 5.81 1.03 -6.90
CA GLN A 16 6.65 0.92 -8.10
C GLN A 16 8.05 1.49 -7.84
N ALA A 17 9.03 1.06 -8.64
CA ALA A 17 10.41 1.48 -8.46
C ALA A 17 10.69 2.94 -8.85
N ASP A 18 10.16 3.36 -9.99
CA ASP A 18 10.38 4.69 -10.52
C ASP A 18 9.37 5.68 -9.92
N ALA A 19 9.85 6.85 -9.53
CA ALA A 19 8.97 7.89 -8.99
C ALA A 19 7.96 8.34 -10.06
N PRO A 20 6.64 8.37 -9.75
CA PRO A 20 5.64 8.90 -10.66
C PRO A 20 5.73 10.43 -10.76
N PRO A 21 4.94 11.07 -11.64
CA PRO A 21 4.79 12.52 -11.66
C PRO A 21 4.44 13.07 -10.27
N ALA A 22 4.90 14.29 -9.95
CA ALA A 22 4.78 14.87 -8.60
C ALA A 22 3.36 14.81 -8.02
N ALA A 23 2.33 14.98 -8.86
CA ALA A 23 0.92 14.93 -8.46
C ALA A 23 0.44 13.56 -7.93
N GLN A 24 1.19 12.48 -8.19
CA GLN A 24 0.84 11.11 -7.79
C GLN A 24 1.75 10.56 -6.68
N ARG A 25 2.69 11.36 -6.17
CA ARG A 25 3.68 10.88 -5.19
C ARG A 25 3.14 10.75 -3.77
N ASP A 26 2.01 11.40 -3.47
CA ASP A 26 1.40 11.36 -2.13
C ASP A 26 1.06 9.92 -1.68
N ASN A 27 0.73 9.05 -2.63
CA ASN A 27 0.35 7.65 -2.39
C ASN A 27 1.31 6.65 -3.06
N TRP A 28 2.52 7.09 -3.40
CA TRP A 28 3.54 6.25 -4.02
C TRP A 28 4.48 5.67 -2.95
N LEU A 29 4.73 4.36 -3.04
CA LEU A 29 5.76 3.68 -2.28
C LEU A 29 6.83 3.11 -3.22
N PRO A 30 8.12 3.33 -2.95
CA PRO A 30 9.20 2.76 -3.74
C PRO A 30 9.28 1.24 -3.53
N ALA A 31 9.53 0.52 -4.62
CA ALA A 31 9.79 -0.93 -4.63
C ALA A 31 11.09 -1.25 -5.40
N PRO A 32 11.79 -2.37 -5.08
CA PRO A 32 13.02 -2.73 -5.79
C PRO A 32 12.75 -3.14 -7.25
N LYS A 33 13.71 -2.86 -8.15
CA LYS A 33 13.69 -3.33 -9.53
C LYS A 33 14.30 -4.73 -9.63
N GLY A 34 13.67 -5.59 -10.42
CA GLY A 34 14.25 -6.88 -10.81
C GLY A 34 14.38 -7.90 -9.69
N SER A 35 13.75 -7.67 -8.54
CA SER A 35 13.68 -8.64 -7.44
C SER A 35 12.27 -8.71 -6.88
N ASP A 36 11.94 -9.85 -6.29
CA ASP A 36 10.71 -10.01 -5.54
C ASP A 36 10.70 -9.12 -4.29
N PHE A 37 9.51 -8.77 -3.85
CA PHE A 37 9.30 -8.07 -2.59
C PHE A 37 8.02 -8.56 -1.91
N THR A 38 7.94 -8.35 -0.60
CA THR A 38 6.76 -8.69 0.20
C THR A 38 6.15 -7.43 0.78
N LEU A 39 4.83 -7.31 0.67
CA LEU A 39 4.06 -6.26 1.32
C LEU A 39 3.47 -6.77 2.64
N TYR A 40 3.62 -5.98 3.70
CA TYR A 40 3.00 -6.24 5.00
C TYR A 40 2.07 -5.10 5.35
N VAL A 41 0.83 -5.43 5.71
CA VAL A 41 -0.13 -4.48 6.28
C VAL A 41 -0.07 -4.56 7.80
N ARG A 42 0.02 -3.42 8.47
CA ARG A 42 -0.04 -3.32 9.93
C ARG A 42 -1.29 -2.55 10.33
N ALA A 43 -2.13 -3.19 11.13
CA ALA A 43 -3.30 -2.55 11.71
C ALA A 43 -3.06 -2.30 13.20
N TYR A 44 -3.18 -1.04 13.62
CA TYR A 44 -3.10 -0.66 15.03
C TYR A 44 -4.51 -0.50 15.57
N TRP A 45 -4.88 -1.32 16.54
CA TRP A 45 -6.22 -1.35 17.12
C TRP A 45 -7.33 -1.59 16.06
N PRO A 46 -7.27 -2.72 15.33
CA PRO A 46 -8.23 -2.99 14.27
C PRO A 46 -9.66 -3.13 14.79
N LYS A 47 -10.63 -2.80 13.94
CA LYS A 47 -12.03 -3.17 14.17
C LYS A 47 -12.19 -4.69 14.14
N ALA A 48 -13.21 -5.19 14.83
CA ALA A 48 -13.51 -6.63 14.91
C ALA A 48 -13.54 -7.30 13.53
N ALA A 49 -14.09 -6.64 12.51
CA ALA A 49 -14.20 -7.18 11.15
C ALA A 49 -12.85 -7.62 10.52
N LEU A 50 -11.74 -6.95 10.88
CA LEU A 50 -10.41 -7.36 10.42
C LEU A 50 -9.82 -8.47 11.30
N VAL A 51 -10.21 -8.54 12.57
CA VAL A 51 -9.76 -9.59 13.51
C VAL A 51 -10.47 -10.92 13.22
N ASP A 52 -11.76 -10.88 12.93
CA ASP A 52 -12.60 -12.05 12.67
C ASP A 52 -12.59 -12.50 11.20
N GLY A 53 -11.94 -11.73 10.31
CA GLY A 53 -11.80 -12.09 8.90
C GLY A 53 -13.01 -11.74 8.03
N THR A 54 -14.08 -11.16 8.58
CA THR A 54 -15.26 -10.76 7.80
C THR A 54 -14.97 -9.64 6.81
N TRP A 55 -13.89 -8.89 7.03
CA TRP A 55 -13.31 -7.99 6.05
C TRP A 55 -11.79 -8.13 6.00
N MET A 56 -11.26 -8.30 4.80
CA MET A 56 -9.82 -8.33 4.52
C MET A 56 -9.47 -7.24 3.49
N PRO A 57 -8.25 -6.68 3.52
CA PRO A 57 -7.82 -5.74 2.51
C PRO A 57 -7.85 -6.40 1.11
N PRO A 58 -8.14 -5.64 0.05
CA PRO A 58 -8.15 -6.16 -1.30
C PRO A 58 -6.76 -6.68 -1.69
N ALA A 59 -6.74 -7.73 -2.52
CA ALA A 59 -5.50 -8.26 -3.05
C ALA A 59 -4.78 -7.20 -3.91
N VAL A 60 -3.45 -7.21 -3.85
CA VAL A 60 -2.61 -6.37 -4.70
C VAL A 60 -2.82 -6.79 -6.16
N GLN A 61 -3.05 -5.81 -7.02
CA GLN A 61 -3.21 -6.03 -8.45
C GLN A 61 -2.00 -5.49 -9.21
N ARG A 62 -1.51 -6.26 -10.17
CA ARG A 62 -0.51 -5.76 -11.11
C ARG A 62 -1.17 -4.79 -12.06
N VAL A 63 -0.67 -3.56 -12.09
CA VAL A 63 -1.08 -2.56 -13.08
C VAL A 63 -0.17 -2.73 -14.30
N SER A 64 -0.78 -2.89 -15.47
CA SER A 64 -0.09 -3.02 -16.76
C SER A 64 0.19 -1.67 -17.39
#